data_AF-A0A3D9HZB3-F1
#
_entry.id   AF-A0A3D9HZB3-F1
#
_cell.length_a   1.000
_cell.length_b   1.000
_cell.length_c   1.000
_cell.angle_alpha   90.00
_cell.angle_beta   90.00
_cell.angle_gamma   90.00
#
_symmetry.space_group_name_H-M   'P 1'
#
loop_
_entity.id
_entity.type
_entity.pdbx_description
1 polymer ?
#
loop_
_entity_poly.entity_id
_entity_poly.type
_entity_poly.pdbx_seq_one_letter_code
_entity_poly.pdbx_strand_id
1 'polypeptide(L)'
;MGIVKRKPINPNIPDFVGLKLDERGRVSYHPDYHPRNGEPFSEEEKIYLCKYQHIDGTRKIGWALGRTESNVDVQLKKLKRHGLYEIYKGMSDEEWESILQRNPSDPSQNS
;
A
#
# COMPACT_ATOMS: atom_id res chain seq x y z
N MET A 1 -2.41 -23.53 15.75
CA MET A 1 -2.63 -22.39 14.83
C MET A 1 -3.18 -21.22 15.64
N GLY A 2 -2.33 -20.27 16.04
CA GLY A 2 -2.74 -19.15 16.89
C GLY A 2 -3.48 -18.08 16.10
N ILE A 3 -4.79 -17.92 16.34
CA ILE A 3 -5.56 -16.80 15.80
C ILE A 3 -5.11 -15.55 16.57
N VAL A 4 -4.27 -14.73 15.94
CA VAL A 4 -3.94 -13.39 16.46
C VAL A 4 -5.23 -12.59 16.45
N LYS A 5 -5.84 -12.38 17.63
CA LYS A 5 -6.99 -11.47 17.78
C LYS A 5 -6.50 -10.07 17.44
N ARG A 6 -6.75 -9.61 16.21
CA ARG A 6 -6.45 -8.23 15.80
C ARG A 6 -7.34 -7.30 16.62
N LYS A 7 -6.77 -6.22 17.16
CA LYS A 7 -7.50 -5.16 17.86
C LYS A 7 -8.69 -4.73 16.99
N PRO A 8 -9.90 -4.56 17.56
CA PRO A 8 -11.03 -4.01 16.80
C PRO A 8 -10.61 -2.64 16.25
N ILE A 9 -10.74 -2.49 14.94
CA ILE A 9 -10.39 -1.25 14.25
C ILE A 9 -11.43 -0.22 14.67
N ASN A 10 -10.97 0.92 15.19
CA ASN A 10 -11.85 2.01 15.58
C ASN A 10 -12.65 2.49 14.34
N PRO A 11 -14.00 2.43 14.36
CA PRO A 11 -14.84 2.78 13.22
C PRO A 11 -14.84 4.28 12.88
N ASN A 12 -14.30 5.14 13.75
CA ASN A 12 -14.26 6.60 13.54
C ASN A 12 -12.87 7.06 13.08
N ILE A 13 -12.44 6.64 11.90
CA ILE A 13 -11.37 7.33 11.18
C ILE A 13 -12.04 8.36 10.25
N PRO A 14 -11.83 9.68 10.45
CA PRO A 14 -12.57 10.73 9.75
C PRO A 14 -12.38 10.67 8.22
N ASP A 15 -11.26 10.12 7.75
CA ASP A 15 -10.92 10.06 6.32
C ASP A 15 -11.77 9.08 5.49
N PHE A 16 -12.52 8.17 6.13
CA PHE A 16 -13.27 7.08 5.44
C PHE A 16 -14.79 7.11 5.71
N VAL A 17 -15.31 8.23 6.21
CA VAL A 17 -16.74 8.39 6.53
C VAL A 17 -17.57 8.23 5.26
N GLY A 18 -18.52 7.28 5.26
CA GLY A 18 -19.42 7.01 4.14
C GLY A 18 -18.99 5.86 3.21
N LEU A 19 -17.82 5.26 3.42
CA LEU A 19 -17.37 4.12 2.63
C LEU A 19 -17.92 2.80 3.17
N LYS A 20 -18.26 1.88 2.25
CA LYS A 20 -18.72 0.54 2.59
C LYS A 20 -17.55 -0.28 3.16
N LEU A 21 -17.72 -0.83 4.35
CA LEU A 21 -16.74 -1.73 4.97
C LEU A 21 -17.11 -3.20 4.72
N ASP A 22 -16.10 -4.07 4.62
CA ASP A 22 -16.28 -5.53 4.61
C ASP A 22 -16.53 -6.08 6.02
N GLU A 23 -16.82 -7.39 6.13
CA GLU A 23 -17.01 -8.08 7.42
C GLU A 23 -15.79 -8.04 8.34
N ARG A 24 -14.62 -7.69 7.81
CA ARG A 24 -13.35 -7.54 8.52
C ARG A 24 -13.04 -6.08 8.85
N GLY A 25 -13.98 -5.18 8.58
CA GLY A 25 -13.89 -3.75 8.82
C GLY A 25 -12.98 -3.00 7.85
N ARG A 26 -12.61 -3.57 6.69
CA ARG A 26 -11.75 -2.97 5.65
C ARG A 26 -12.58 -2.18 4.65
N VAL A 27 -11.99 -1.18 4.03
CA VAL A 27 -12.67 -0.44 2.95
C VAL A 27 -12.94 -1.38 1.77
N SER A 28 -14.21 -1.53 1.38
CA SER A 28 -14.61 -2.27 0.20
C SER A 28 -14.11 -1.57 -1.07
N TYR A 29 -13.95 -2.32 -2.16
CA TYR A 29 -13.59 -1.73 -3.45
C TYR A 29 -14.54 -0.59 -3.82
N HIS A 30 -13.97 0.49 -4.34
CA HIS A 30 -14.69 1.69 -4.78
C HIS A 30 -13.94 2.23 -6.00
N PRO A 31 -14.58 2.38 -7.17
CA PRO A 31 -13.89 2.74 -8.41
C PRO A 31 -13.14 4.08 -8.29
N ASP A 32 -13.74 5.08 -7.64
CA ASP A 32 -13.13 6.41 -7.51
C ASP A 32 -11.89 6.43 -6.61
N TYR A 33 -11.78 5.50 -5.66
CA TYR A 33 -10.68 5.45 -4.69
C TYR A 33 -9.68 4.33 -4.97
N HIS A 34 -10.04 3.38 -5.82
CA HIS A 34 -9.20 2.24 -6.17
C HIS A 34 -8.97 2.12 -7.68
N PRO A 35 -8.57 3.19 -8.39
CA PRO A 35 -8.44 3.17 -9.85
C PRO A 35 -7.35 2.21 -10.34
N ARG A 36 -6.31 1.93 -9.54
CA ARG A 36 -5.20 1.03 -9.88
C ARG A 36 -5.39 -0.39 -9.37
N ASN A 37 -6.63 -0.80 -9.09
CA ASN A 37 -6.93 -2.12 -8.57
C ASN A 37 -6.86 -3.17 -9.68
N GLY A 38 -5.79 -3.99 -9.67
CA GLY A 38 -5.56 -5.04 -10.68
C GLY A 38 -4.25 -4.86 -11.46
N GLU A 39 -3.64 -3.67 -11.40
CA GLU A 39 -2.34 -3.42 -12.02
C GLU A 39 -1.20 -4.05 -11.20
N PRO A 40 -0.06 -4.44 -11.81
CA PRO A 40 1.11 -4.85 -11.05
C PRO A 40 1.62 -3.69 -10.18
N PHE A 41 2.13 -3.99 -8.99
CA PHE A 41 2.81 -2.98 -8.17
C PHE A 41 4.10 -2.56 -8.87
N SER A 42 4.30 -1.25 -9.05
CA SER A 42 5.59 -0.72 -9.49
C SER A 42 6.66 -0.97 -8.42
N GLU A 43 7.94 -0.86 -8.79
CA GLU A 43 9.02 -0.95 -7.80
C GLU A 43 8.88 0.11 -6.71
N GLU A 44 8.45 1.30 -7.13
CA GLU A 44 8.24 2.46 -6.28
C GLU A 44 7.13 2.18 -5.25
N GLU A 45 5.99 1.68 -5.72
CA GLU A 45 4.87 1.32 -4.85
C GLU A 45 5.27 0.23 -3.84
N LYS A 46 6.14 -0.73 -4.23
CA LYS A 46 6.64 -1.78 -3.32
C LYS A 46 7.50 -1.20 -2.21
N ILE A 47 8.43 -0.30 -2.53
CA ILE A 47 9.32 0.30 -1.53
C ILE A 47 8.52 1.22 -0.60
N TYR A 48 7.63 2.06 -1.15
CA TYR A 48 6.72 2.89 -0.36
C TYR A 48 5.92 2.03 0.63
N LEU A 49 5.34 0.94 0.14
CA LEU A 49 4.61 -0.02 0.97
C LEU A 49 5.51 -0.65 2.06
N CYS A 50 6.78 -0.97 1.78
CA CYS A 50 7.69 -1.50 2.80
C CYS A 50 8.10 -0.48 3.86
N LYS A 51 8.40 0.77 3.45
CA LYS A 51 8.82 1.86 4.35
C LYS A 51 7.69 2.28 5.29
N TYR A 52 6.50 2.54 4.75
CA TYR A 52 5.42 3.17 5.51
C TYR A 52 4.46 2.18 6.18
N GLN A 53 4.55 0.87 5.93
CA GLN A 53 3.60 -0.12 6.50
C GLN A 53 3.56 -0.11 8.02
N HIS A 54 4.69 0.13 8.68
CA HIS A 54 4.75 0.19 10.14
C HIS A 54 4.22 1.51 10.71
N ILE A 55 4.23 2.58 9.92
CA ILE A 55 3.85 3.94 10.33
C ILE A 55 2.36 4.15 10.09
N ASP A 56 1.92 3.99 8.84
CA ASP A 56 0.57 4.34 8.40
C ASP A 56 -0.39 3.15 8.36
N GLY A 57 0.14 1.93 8.33
CA GLY A 57 -0.64 0.71 8.22
C GLY A 57 -1.22 0.47 6.82
N THR A 58 -1.76 -0.72 6.60
CA THR A 58 -2.17 -1.19 5.27
C THR A 58 -3.35 -0.41 4.66
N ARG A 59 -4.20 0.19 5.49
CA ARG A 59 -5.36 0.98 5.04
C ARG A 59 -4.94 2.28 4.39
N LYS A 60 -4.16 3.10 5.10
CA LYS A 60 -3.69 4.39 4.58
C LYS A 60 -2.80 4.21 3.36
N ILE A 61 -1.96 3.17 3.34
CA ILE A 61 -1.14 2.83 2.16
C ILE A 61 -2.02 2.43 0.99
N GLY A 62 -3.03 1.57 1.21
CA GLY A 62 -3.98 1.20 0.16
C GLY A 62 -4.62 2.44 -0.45
N TRP A 63 -5.09 3.35 0.39
CA TRP A 63 -5.66 4.62 -0.04
C TRP A 63 -4.68 5.47 -0.86
N ALA A 64 -3.46 5.69 -0.35
CA ALA A 64 -2.44 6.48 -1.03
C ALA A 64 -2.04 5.90 -2.40
N LEU A 65 -2.07 4.58 -2.53
CA LEU A 65 -1.74 3.88 -3.77
C LEU A 65 -2.95 3.68 -4.71
N GLY A 66 -4.16 4.06 -4.28
CA GLY A 66 -5.38 3.78 -5.03
C GLY A 66 -5.65 2.28 -5.16
N ARG A 67 -5.39 1.51 -4.11
CA ARG A 67 -5.51 0.04 -4.06
C ARG A 67 -6.19 -0.45 -2.79
N THR A 68 -6.86 -1.58 -2.88
CA THR A 68 -7.55 -2.14 -1.70
C THR A 68 -6.57 -2.64 -0.62
N GLU A 69 -6.99 -2.59 0.65
CA GLU A 69 -6.23 -3.16 1.78
C GLU A 69 -5.81 -4.61 1.53
N SER A 70 -6.69 -5.38 0.87
CA SER A 70 -6.43 -6.78 0.54
C SER A 70 -5.27 -6.94 -0.44
N ASN A 71 -5.18 -6.10 -1.47
CA ASN A 71 -4.06 -6.13 -2.42
C ASN A 71 -2.73 -5.76 -1.75
N VAL A 72 -2.74 -4.74 -0.88
CA VAL A 72 -1.56 -4.36 -0.09
C VAL A 72 -1.09 -5.52 0.80
N ASP A 73 -2.00 -6.19 1.51
CA ASP A 73 -1.66 -7.33 2.37
C ASP A 73 -1.10 -8.52 1.57
N VAL A 74 -1.67 -8.81 0.40
CA VAL A 74 -1.15 -9.84 -0.51
C VAL A 74 0.25 -9.50 -1.00
N GLN A 75 0.48 -8.25 -1.41
CA GLN A 75 1.78 -7.80 -1.89
C GLN A 75 2.84 -7.81 -0.78
N LEU A 76 2.50 -7.35 0.43
CA LEU A 76 3.37 -7.43 1.61
C LEU A 76 3.80 -8.87 1.90
N LYS A 77 2.86 -9.82 1.87
CA LYS A 77 3.16 -11.24 2.07
C LYS A 77 4.09 -11.79 0.99
N LYS A 78 3.91 -11.38 -0.26
CA LYS A 78 4.79 -11.74 -1.38
C LYS A 78 6.20 -11.21 -1.12
N LEU A 79 6.35 -9.93 -0.83
CA LEU A 79 7.66 -9.30 -0.56
C LEU A 79 8.39 -9.94 0.63
N LYS A 80 7.66 -10.26 1.71
CA LYS A 80 8.22 -10.97 2.87
C LYS A 80 8.68 -12.38 2.51
N ARG A 81 7.90 -13.11 1.72
CA ARG A 81 8.27 -14.45 1.24
C ARG A 81 9.52 -14.43 0.37
N HIS A 82 9.71 -13.38 -0.42
CA HIS A 82 10.89 -13.21 -1.28
C HIS A 82 12.09 -12.56 -0.56
N GLY A 83 11.98 -12.21 0.72
CA GLY A 83 13.06 -11.52 1.46
C GLY A 83 13.29 -10.06 1.05
N LEU A 84 12.46 -9.51 0.16
CA LEU A 84 12.57 -8.13 -0.36
C LEU A 84 12.05 -7.09 0.63
N TYR A 85 11.23 -7.50 1.60
CA TYR A 85 10.61 -6.58 2.54
C TYR A 85 11.64 -5.80 3.38
N GLU A 86 12.60 -6.48 3.98
CA GLU A 86 13.64 -5.84 4.80
C GLU A 86 14.60 -5.00 3.94
N ILE A 87 14.89 -5.46 2.71
CA ILE A 87 15.74 -4.74 1.75
C ILE A 87 15.11 -3.38 1.43
N TYR A 88 13.85 -3.37 0.99
CA TYR A 88 13.17 -2.13 0.63
C TYR A 88 12.87 -1.22 1.84
N LYS A 89 12.69 -1.81 3.02
CA LYS A 89 12.51 -1.05 4.26
C LYS A 89 13.79 -0.32 4.68
N GLY A 90 14.96 -0.93 4.47
CA GLY A 90 16.27 -0.36 4.81
C GLY A 90 16.89 0.54 3.75
N MET A 91 16.27 0.66 2.57
CA MET A 91 16.76 1.46 1.45
C MET A 91 16.80 2.96 1.80
N SER A 92 17.86 3.66 1.42
CA SER A 92 17.97 5.11 1.66
C SER A 92 17.01 5.91 0.78
N ASP A 93 16.82 7.19 1.08
CA ASP A 93 15.99 8.08 0.25
C ASP A 93 16.67 8.40 -1.10
N GLU A 94 18.01 8.35 -1.15
CA GLU A 94 18.81 8.59 -2.36
C GLU A 94 18.72 7.40 -3.35
N GLU A 95 18.72 6.18 -2.83
CA GLU A 95 18.49 4.96 -3.60
C GLU A 95 17.08 4.92 -4.18
N TRP A 96 16.11 5.45 -3.44
CA TRP A 96 14.73 5.62 -3.88
C TRP A 96 14.61 6.64 -5.04
N GLU A 97 15.24 7.81 -4.94
CA GLU A 97 15.23 8.80 -6.02
C GLU A 97 15.89 8.28 -7.30
N SER A 98 16.91 7.43 -7.17
CA SER A 98 17.57 6.80 -8.31
C SER A 98 16.65 5.82 -9.07
N ILE A 99 15.70 5.18 -8.38
CA ILE A 99 14.70 4.31 -9.02
C ILE A 99 13.67 5.16 -9.77
N LEU A 100 13.24 6.29 -9.19
CA LEU A 100 12.31 7.23 -9.84
C LEU A 100 12.89 7.80 -11.15
N GLN A 101 14.17 8.18 -11.14
CA GLN A 101 14.81 8.78 -12.32
C GLN A 101 15.04 7.79 -13.47
N ARG A 102 14.92 6.47 -13.22
CA ARG A 102 15.21 5.42 -14.21
C ARG A 102 13.98 4.98 -15.01
N ASN A 103 12.79 5.50 -14.71
CA ASN A 103 11.57 5.29 -15.48
C ASN A 103 11.32 6.48 -16.43
N PRO A 104 11.61 6.38 -17.74
CA PRO A 104 11.32 7.44 -18.72
C PRO A 104 9.83 7.51 -19.09
N SER A 105 8.91 7.28 -18.16
CA SER A 105 7.47 7.20 -18.44
C SER A 105 6.60 8.05 -17.54
N ASP A 106 7.18 9.00 -16.80
CA ASP A 106 6.41 10.01 -16.06
C ASP A 106 5.90 11.11 -17.03
N PRO A 107 4.58 11.18 -17.34
CA PRO A 107 4.02 12.24 -18.17
C PRO A 107 3.96 13.60 -17.45
N SER A 108 4.26 13.65 -16.15
CA SER A 108 4.23 14.88 -15.34
C SER A 108 5.37 15.86 -15.65
N GLN A 109 6.30 15.53 -16.55
CA GLN A 109 7.42 16.38 -16.92
C GLN A 109 7.24 17.11 -18.27
N ASN A 110 6.05 17.10 -18.88
CA ASN A 110 5.79 17.92 -20.05
C ASN A 110 4.72 19.00 -19.78
N SER A 111 5.23 20.15 -19.30
CA SER A 111 4.69 21.53 -19.33
C SER A 111 3.29 21.81 -18.78
#